data_AF-A0A135VUD3-F1
#
_entry.id   AF-A0A135VUD3-F1
#
_cell.length_a   1.000
_cell.length_b   1.000
_cell.length_c   1.000
_cell.angle_alpha   90.00
_cell.angle_beta   90.00
_cell.angle_gamma   90.00
#
_symmetry.space_group_name_H-M   'P 1'
#
loop_
_entity.id
_entity.type
_entity.pdbx_description
1 polymer ?
#
loop_
_entity_poly.entity_id
_entity_poly.type
_entity_poly.pdbx_seq_one_letter_code
_entity_poly.pdbx_strand_id
1 'polypeptide(L)'
;MPYSETDDESIPRYKRGYEWFSHLANAKLSRKPWRRLGFFSFYDAPYAESELLYLSPKQVMLTMAKMAKAKENGLVFVVDAMEKDEMGLSTRAGFDQFMEIFDGLFPNSSKFYFGPKESEREWLHEFSSIRVPLDWLVKRPNVFAEVLSDASPVGERIGPGDASFEDFAGMIEILVEKLGPPSLTEEVMGKIRDTEASDYAGEAVGMMTVFISPATAVSRGVRYLGKFVNMIKDRRKQEVKDVYAEWTERVNKGYSEEKLRRFFDDSLDFKSGLVEAVASFKPVLIILETRGTLYDLFLPLVLQHLVEEIGYIPPHRRPKMKEEEKKKEQKQEEWESETLTYEAIESIQDGDLPPVTDQLIQSVIDQEEIATDQHLEISEDEFEGKPETILFLDAATHLSKFNRSFKFALNIPEKYTNMSVAASFFTDREKISQALQEGVLEYMKERALIFDLHPALFDMATSRMPVSKKAWLIGRLQEMERIRSQGEVAFLEFSITDATNWALRVVEKPEMEALVKIRSWFRRGN
;
A
#
# COMPACT_ATOMS: atom_id res chain seq x y z
N MET A 1 37.72 -40.00 -9.08
CA MET A 1 37.97 -38.56 -9.27
C MET A 1 37.29 -37.85 -8.12
N PRO A 2 37.98 -36.95 -7.42
CA PRO A 2 37.32 -36.13 -6.39
C PRO A 2 36.27 -35.28 -7.08
N TYR A 3 35.04 -35.28 -6.56
CA TYR A 3 34.03 -34.32 -6.97
C TYR A 3 34.62 -32.94 -6.74
N SER A 4 34.88 -32.20 -7.80
CA SER A 4 35.28 -30.81 -7.70
C SER A 4 34.16 -30.06 -6.98
N GLU A 5 34.56 -29.24 -6.00
CA GLU A 5 33.80 -28.14 -5.40
C GLU A 5 33.46 -27.08 -6.45
N THR A 6 32.81 -27.49 -7.53
CA THR A 6 32.35 -26.60 -8.58
C THR A 6 30.93 -26.17 -8.25
N ASP A 7 30.78 -24.85 -8.08
CA ASP A 7 29.59 -24.04 -8.31
C ASP A 7 28.61 -23.71 -7.17
N ASP A 8 28.95 -23.91 -5.88
CA ASP A 8 28.14 -23.35 -4.79
C ASP A 8 28.38 -21.83 -4.58
N GLU A 9 29.47 -21.28 -5.14
CA GLU A 9 29.84 -19.84 -5.07
C GLU A 9 29.53 -19.04 -6.35
N SER A 10 29.10 -19.65 -7.46
CA SER A 10 28.85 -18.88 -8.71
C SER A 10 27.55 -18.10 -8.73
N ILE A 11 26.62 -18.40 -7.81
CA ILE A 11 25.36 -17.66 -7.65
C ILE A 11 25.54 -16.59 -6.56
N PRO A 12 25.29 -15.30 -6.85
CA PRO A 12 25.31 -14.23 -5.85
C PRO A 12 24.45 -14.57 -4.62
N ARG A 13 24.92 -14.20 -3.42
CA ARG A 13 24.23 -14.45 -2.13
C ARG A 13 22.77 -13.98 -2.12
N TYR A 14 22.47 -12.89 -2.82
CA TYR A 14 21.11 -12.39 -3.01
C TYR A 14 20.25 -13.42 -3.74
N LYS A 15 20.64 -13.86 -4.94
CA LYS A 15 19.87 -14.88 -5.69
C LYS A 15 19.71 -16.18 -4.91
N ARG A 16 20.75 -16.63 -4.19
CA ARG A 16 20.65 -17.82 -3.33
C ARG A 16 19.55 -17.68 -2.27
N GLY A 17 19.47 -16.53 -1.59
CA GLY A 17 18.41 -16.28 -0.60
C GLY A 17 17.00 -16.35 -1.21
N TYR A 18 16.81 -15.79 -2.40
CA TYR A 18 15.56 -15.89 -3.14
C TYR A 18 15.22 -17.33 -3.56
N GLU A 19 16.19 -18.09 -4.08
CA GLU A 19 16.01 -19.49 -4.49
C GLU A 19 15.61 -20.38 -3.29
N TRP A 20 16.31 -20.23 -2.16
CA TRP A 20 16.07 -21.04 -0.97
C TRP A 20 14.70 -20.74 -0.36
N PHE A 21 14.33 -19.46 -0.25
CA PHE A 21 13.00 -19.10 0.21
C PHE A 21 11.91 -19.56 -0.76
N SER A 22 12.13 -19.45 -2.07
CA SER A 22 11.21 -19.96 -3.09
C SER A 22 10.97 -21.46 -2.98
N HIS A 23 12.01 -22.24 -2.69
CA HIS A 23 11.87 -23.68 -2.45
C HIS A 23 10.95 -23.96 -1.27
N LEU A 24 11.24 -23.33 -0.12
CA LEU A 24 10.42 -23.47 1.07
C LEU A 24 8.98 -23.05 0.82
N ALA A 25 8.79 -21.93 0.14
CA ALA A 25 7.46 -21.37 -0.09
C ALA A 25 6.62 -22.31 -0.96
N ASN A 26 7.18 -22.87 -2.03
CA ASN A 26 6.48 -23.84 -2.87
C ASN A 26 6.16 -25.15 -2.13
N ALA A 27 7.09 -25.63 -1.30
CA ALA A 27 6.92 -26.89 -0.57
C ALA A 27 5.98 -26.79 0.65
N LYS A 28 6.06 -25.69 1.41
CA LYS A 28 5.46 -25.57 2.75
C LYS A 28 4.39 -24.46 2.87
N LEU A 29 4.34 -23.47 1.97
CA LEU A 29 3.45 -22.31 2.05
C LEU A 29 2.36 -22.25 0.96
N SER A 30 2.36 -23.15 -0.03
CA SER A 30 1.46 -23.08 -1.18
C SER A 30 -0.02 -23.31 -0.80
N ARG A 31 -0.94 -22.68 -1.57
CA ARG A 31 -2.40 -22.93 -1.62
C ARG A 31 -3.31 -22.32 -0.53
N LYS A 32 -2.84 -21.35 0.26
CA LYS A 32 -3.72 -20.65 1.22
C LYS A 32 -4.22 -19.33 0.64
N PRO A 33 -5.53 -19.11 0.49
CA PRO A 33 -6.07 -17.83 0.07
C PRO A 33 -5.88 -16.79 1.17
N TRP A 34 -5.68 -15.54 0.79
CA TRP A 34 -5.58 -14.40 1.68
C TRP A 34 -5.99 -13.14 0.93
N ARG A 35 -6.64 -12.21 1.63
CA ARG A 35 -6.85 -10.83 1.16
C ARG A 35 -5.83 -9.90 1.79
N ARG A 36 -5.28 -10.28 2.95
CA ARG A 36 -4.16 -9.64 3.63
C ARG A 36 -3.01 -10.59 3.90
N LEU A 37 -1.82 -10.14 3.56
CA LEU A 37 -0.57 -10.82 3.91
C LEU A 37 0.42 -9.84 4.55
N GLY A 38 0.71 -10.03 5.83
CA GLY A 38 1.74 -9.25 6.53
C GLY A 38 3.12 -9.92 6.47
N PHE A 39 4.17 -9.15 6.19
CA PHE A 39 5.55 -9.57 6.42
C PHE A 39 6.14 -8.71 7.53
N PHE A 40 6.59 -9.32 8.63
CA PHE A 40 7.01 -8.59 9.82
C PHE A 40 8.48 -8.84 10.14
N SER A 41 9.21 -7.75 10.33
CA SER A 41 10.56 -7.72 10.90
C SER A 41 10.65 -6.71 12.03
N PHE A 42 11.73 -6.81 12.80
CA PHE A 42 12.11 -5.78 13.76
C PHE A 42 12.77 -4.63 12.99
N TYR A 43 13.90 -4.84 12.35
CA TYR A 43 14.65 -3.81 11.63
C TYR A 43 14.16 -3.59 10.19
N ASP A 44 14.39 -2.37 9.67
CA ASP A 44 14.38 -2.06 8.22
C ASP A 44 15.68 -2.59 7.61
N ALA A 45 15.80 -3.92 7.55
CA ALA A 45 17.00 -4.67 7.22
C ALA A 45 16.60 -6.02 6.57
N PRO A 46 17.54 -6.77 5.96
CA PRO A 46 17.26 -8.13 5.53
C PRO A 46 16.74 -8.98 6.69
N TYR A 47 15.77 -9.85 6.38
CA TYR A 47 15.24 -10.83 7.33
C TYR A 47 16.30 -11.84 7.76
N ALA A 48 17.24 -12.14 6.86
CA ALA A 48 18.43 -12.88 7.19
C ALA A 48 19.62 -12.49 6.32
N GLU A 49 20.78 -12.42 6.95
CA GLU A 49 22.05 -12.16 6.30
C GLU A 49 23.12 -13.09 6.89
N SER A 50 23.83 -13.79 6.01
CA SER A 50 25.04 -14.55 6.31
C SER A 50 25.98 -14.51 5.10
N GLU A 51 27.16 -15.12 5.22
CA GLU A 51 28.07 -15.30 4.08
C GLU A 51 27.41 -16.12 2.94
N LEU A 52 26.45 -16.97 3.29
CA LEU A 52 25.80 -17.89 2.34
C LEU A 52 24.54 -17.30 1.72
N LEU A 53 23.74 -16.53 2.48
CA LEU A 53 22.43 -16.08 2.01
C LEU A 53 22.14 -14.64 2.41
N TYR A 54 21.36 -13.98 1.56
CA TYR A 54 20.76 -12.69 1.85
C TYR A 54 19.27 -12.75 1.48
N LEU A 55 18.39 -12.59 2.47
CA LEU A 55 16.94 -12.63 2.31
C LEU A 55 16.32 -11.30 2.76
N SER A 56 15.94 -10.48 1.79
CA SER A 56 15.24 -9.21 1.96
C SER A 56 13.71 -9.36 1.93
N PRO A 57 12.97 -8.37 2.48
CA PRO A 57 11.52 -8.26 2.31
C PRO A 57 11.09 -8.40 0.84
N LYS A 58 11.80 -7.72 -0.06
CA LYS A 58 11.51 -7.70 -1.50
C LYS A 58 11.57 -9.10 -2.12
N GLN A 59 12.55 -9.92 -1.77
CA GLN A 59 12.65 -11.30 -2.27
C GLN A 59 11.51 -12.19 -1.76
N VAL A 60 11.09 -12.00 -0.51
CA VAL A 60 9.90 -12.66 0.04
C VAL A 60 8.65 -12.23 -0.73
N MET A 61 8.48 -10.92 -0.97
CA MET A 61 7.37 -10.38 -1.76
C MET A 61 7.34 -10.95 -3.17
N LEU A 62 8.47 -11.00 -3.89
CA LEU A 62 8.55 -11.59 -5.24
C LEU A 62 8.15 -13.06 -5.24
N THR A 63 8.60 -13.82 -4.23
CA THR A 63 8.24 -15.24 -4.08
C THR A 63 6.74 -15.40 -3.88
N MET A 64 6.16 -14.64 -2.95
CA MET A 64 4.73 -14.72 -2.66
C MET A 64 3.88 -14.23 -3.83
N ALA A 65 4.33 -13.21 -4.56
CA ALA A 65 3.67 -12.74 -5.77
C ALA A 65 3.67 -13.78 -6.88
N LYS A 66 4.81 -14.45 -7.11
CA LYS A 66 4.90 -15.57 -8.05
C LYS A 66 3.92 -16.68 -7.70
N MET A 67 3.78 -17.00 -6.42
CA MET A 67 2.85 -18.03 -5.95
C MET A 67 1.38 -17.61 -6.07
N ALA A 68 1.09 -16.32 -5.93
CA ALA A 68 -0.27 -15.78 -5.98
C ALA A 68 -0.72 -15.40 -7.41
N LYS A 69 0.20 -15.34 -8.38
CA LYS A 69 -0.11 -14.99 -9.77
C LYS A 69 -0.96 -16.08 -10.43
N ALA A 70 -2.25 -15.80 -10.59
CA ALA A 70 -3.09 -16.47 -11.59
C ALA A 70 -2.97 -15.77 -12.95
N LYS A 71 -3.43 -16.41 -14.04
CA LYS A 71 -3.39 -15.81 -15.38
C LYS A 71 -4.09 -14.45 -15.42
N GLU A 72 -5.21 -14.32 -14.73
CA GLU A 72 -6.10 -13.14 -14.74
C GLU A 72 -5.88 -12.18 -13.55
N ASN A 73 -4.83 -12.38 -12.74
CA ASN A 73 -4.58 -11.48 -11.62
C ASN A 73 -3.58 -10.37 -12.02
N GLY A 74 -3.95 -9.12 -11.83
CA GLY A 74 -3.01 -8.00 -11.84
C GLY A 74 -2.05 -8.09 -10.65
N LEU A 75 -0.77 -7.77 -10.86
CA LEU A 75 0.20 -7.61 -9.78
C LEU A 75 0.74 -6.19 -9.81
N VAL A 76 0.69 -5.49 -8.68
CA VAL A 76 1.28 -4.17 -8.55
C VAL A 76 2.25 -4.17 -7.38
N PHE A 77 3.51 -3.88 -7.64
CA PHE A 77 4.56 -3.75 -6.64
C PHE A 77 4.87 -2.28 -6.43
N VAL A 78 4.86 -1.84 -5.18
CA VAL A 78 5.28 -0.51 -4.75
C VAL A 78 6.49 -0.73 -3.85
N VAL A 79 7.69 -0.51 -4.39
CA VAL A 79 8.95 -0.83 -3.72
C VAL A 79 9.68 0.44 -3.30
N ASP A 80 10.21 0.45 -2.09
CA ASP A 80 11.01 1.55 -1.58
C ASP A 80 12.46 1.42 -2.04
N ALA A 81 12.95 2.44 -2.77
CA ALA A 81 14.31 2.47 -3.29
C ALA A 81 15.34 2.95 -2.25
N MET A 82 14.90 3.44 -1.08
CA MET A 82 15.77 4.16 -0.15
C MET A 82 16.38 3.26 0.94
N GLU A 83 16.18 1.94 0.89
CA GLU A 83 16.82 0.94 1.77
C GLU A 83 18.35 1.02 1.63
N LYS A 84 19.06 1.28 2.73
CA LYS A 84 20.49 1.66 2.74
C LYS A 84 21.46 0.48 2.86
N ASP A 85 20.97 -0.73 3.08
CA ASP A 85 21.82 -1.91 3.23
C ASP A 85 22.54 -2.28 1.92
N GLU A 86 23.59 -3.09 2.04
CA GLU A 86 24.54 -3.39 0.97
C GLU A 86 23.87 -3.84 -0.35
N MET A 87 22.77 -4.59 -0.23
CA MET A 87 21.99 -5.12 -1.35
C MET A 87 20.59 -4.47 -1.48
N GLY A 88 20.39 -3.31 -0.84
CA GLY A 88 19.20 -2.49 -1.01
C GLY A 88 19.14 -1.85 -2.40
N LEU A 89 17.95 -1.42 -2.82
CA LEU A 89 17.75 -0.77 -4.13
C LEU A 89 18.45 0.60 -4.25
N SER A 90 18.92 1.15 -3.13
CA SER A 90 19.67 2.41 -3.11
C SER A 90 21.10 2.27 -3.65
N THR A 91 21.59 1.04 -3.82
CA THR A 91 22.87 0.73 -4.47
C THR A 91 22.63 0.16 -5.87
N ARG A 92 23.49 0.48 -6.83
CA ARG A 92 23.38 -0.06 -8.20
C ARG A 92 23.44 -1.59 -8.22
N ALA A 93 24.33 -2.18 -7.43
CA ALA A 93 24.51 -3.63 -7.37
C ALA A 93 23.29 -4.36 -6.76
N GLY A 94 22.67 -3.80 -5.72
CA GLY A 94 21.43 -4.34 -5.15
C GLY A 94 20.26 -4.19 -6.12
N PHE A 95 20.14 -3.01 -6.76
CA PHE A 95 19.16 -2.76 -7.81
C PHE A 95 19.25 -3.75 -8.97
N ASP A 96 20.44 -3.92 -9.57
CA ASP A 96 20.63 -4.80 -10.72
C ASP A 96 20.29 -6.27 -10.38
N GLN A 97 20.65 -6.75 -9.17
CA GLN A 97 20.30 -8.10 -8.73
C GLN A 97 18.79 -8.28 -8.49
N PHE A 98 18.13 -7.28 -7.91
CA PHE A 98 16.67 -7.30 -7.77
C PHE A 98 15.98 -7.33 -9.13
N MET A 99 16.42 -6.47 -10.05
CA MET A 99 15.87 -6.36 -11.39
C MET A 99 16.06 -7.64 -12.20
N GLU A 100 17.22 -8.31 -12.08
CA GLU A 100 17.45 -9.58 -12.73
C GLU A 100 16.44 -10.66 -12.27
N ILE A 101 16.17 -10.74 -10.97
CA ILE A 101 15.15 -11.67 -10.44
C ILE A 101 13.76 -11.24 -10.90
N PHE A 102 13.44 -9.94 -10.81
CA PHE A 102 12.13 -9.42 -11.18
C PHE A 102 11.81 -9.66 -12.66
N ASP A 103 12.73 -9.32 -13.55
CA ASP A 103 12.59 -9.49 -14.99
C ASP A 103 12.58 -10.97 -15.39
N GLY A 104 13.37 -11.81 -14.72
CA GLY A 104 13.33 -13.26 -14.91
C GLY A 104 12.00 -13.90 -14.47
N LEU A 105 11.29 -13.30 -13.51
CA LEU A 105 9.96 -13.74 -13.08
C LEU A 105 8.83 -13.15 -13.92
N PHE A 106 9.00 -11.91 -14.35
CA PHE A 106 7.97 -11.10 -14.97
C PHE A 106 8.54 -10.36 -16.20
N PRO A 107 8.86 -11.10 -17.28
CA PRO A 107 9.53 -10.51 -18.46
C PRO A 107 8.68 -9.45 -19.17
N ASN A 108 7.35 -9.58 -19.09
CA ASN A 108 6.40 -8.63 -19.69
C ASN A 108 5.93 -7.53 -18.71
N SER A 109 6.72 -7.24 -17.67
CA SER A 109 6.38 -6.26 -16.65
C SER A 109 6.49 -4.82 -17.13
N SER A 110 5.60 -3.96 -16.64
CA SER A 110 5.68 -2.51 -16.83
C SER A 110 6.33 -1.87 -15.61
N LYS A 111 7.19 -0.87 -15.81
CA LYS A 111 8.03 -0.29 -14.75
C LYS A 111 7.90 1.22 -14.74
N PHE A 112 7.67 1.74 -13.55
CA PHE A 112 7.43 3.16 -13.30
C PHE A 112 8.28 3.64 -12.13
N TYR A 113 8.58 4.93 -12.15
CA TYR A 113 9.33 5.62 -11.10
C TYR A 113 8.48 6.73 -10.50
N PHE A 114 8.56 6.91 -9.19
CA PHE A 114 7.96 8.03 -8.47
C PHE A 114 8.99 8.67 -7.55
N GLY A 115 9.38 9.91 -7.86
CA GLY A 115 10.41 10.61 -7.12
C GLY A 115 10.89 11.87 -7.85
N PRO A 116 11.85 12.60 -7.25
CA PRO A 116 12.28 13.90 -7.76
C PRO A 116 13.14 13.86 -9.02
N LYS A 117 13.78 12.72 -9.35
CA LYS A 117 14.81 12.60 -10.41
C LYS A 117 15.98 13.61 -10.28
N GLU A 118 16.43 13.88 -9.06
CA GLU A 118 17.56 14.79 -8.77
C GLU A 118 18.70 14.11 -8.01
N SER A 119 18.53 12.84 -7.65
CA SER A 119 19.53 12.10 -6.89
C SER A 119 20.66 11.59 -7.80
N GLU A 120 21.77 11.20 -7.19
CA GLU A 120 22.89 10.52 -7.87
C GLU A 120 22.52 9.12 -8.38
N ARG A 121 21.28 8.66 -8.16
CA ARG A 121 20.80 7.31 -8.52
C ARG A 121 20.18 7.30 -9.91
N GLU A 122 20.96 7.69 -10.91
CA GLU A 122 20.52 7.84 -12.30
C GLU A 122 19.85 6.57 -12.86
N TRP A 123 20.25 5.39 -12.38
CA TRP A 123 19.67 4.09 -12.77
C TRP A 123 18.19 3.92 -12.40
N LEU A 124 17.71 4.63 -11.38
CA LEU A 124 16.28 4.64 -11.03
C LEU A 124 15.49 5.55 -11.98
N HIS A 125 16.15 6.51 -12.62
CA HIS A 125 15.49 7.56 -13.39
C HIS A 125 15.23 7.16 -14.84
N GLU A 126 15.77 6.02 -15.28
CA GLU A 126 15.57 5.43 -16.61
C GLU A 126 14.09 5.09 -16.88
N PHE A 127 13.27 4.86 -15.84
CA PHE A 127 11.87 4.49 -15.98
C PHE A 127 10.93 5.69 -16.17
N SER A 128 9.79 5.42 -16.80
CA SER A 128 8.71 6.38 -16.96
C SER A 128 8.21 6.88 -15.61
N SER A 129 8.05 8.20 -15.46
CA SER A 129 7.54 8.79 -14.22
C SER A 129 6.04 8.58 -14.12
N ILE A 130 5.57 8.04 -13.00
CA ILE A 130 4.16 8.13 -12.65
C ILE A 130 3.89 9.50 -12.01
N ARG A 131 2.75 10.10 -12.36
CA ARG A 131 2.29 11.37 -11.80
C ARG A 131 0.84 11.24 -11.35
N VAL A 132 0.44 12.09 -10.42
CA VAL A 132 -0.95 12.22 -9.99
C VAL A 132 -1.59 13.35 -10.81
N PRO A 133 -2.73 13.13 -11.48
CA PRO A 133 -3.44 14.21 -12.15
C PRO A 133 -3.78 15.32 -11.16
N LEU A 134 -3.41 16.56 -11.47
CA LEU A 134 -3.69 17.71 -10.62
C LEU A 134 -5.19 17.89 -10.43
N ASP A 135 -5.97 17.73 -11.52
CA ASP A 135 -7.44 17.79 -11.51
C ASP A 135 -8.07 16.73 -10.58
N TRP A 136 -7.47 15.54 -10.45
CA TRP A 136 -7.94 14.53 -9.50
C TRP A 136 -7.83 15.02 -8.05
N LEU A 137 -6.73 15.72 -7.73
CA LEU A 137 -6.46 16.27 -6.40
C LEU A 137 -7.34 17.49 -6.11
N VAL A 138 -7.52 18.39 -7.09
CA VAL A 138 -8.42 19.56 -7.02
C VAL A 138 -9.86 19.12 -6.70
N LYS A 139 -10.34 18.04 -7.32
CA LYS A 139 -11.68 17.46 -7.05
C LYS A 139 -11.79 16.78 -5.67
N ARG A 140 -10.67 16.56 -4.97
CA ARG A 140 -10.61 15.81 -3.71
C ARG A 140 -9.79 16.56 -2.65
N PRO A 141 -10.20 17.77 -2.25
CA PRO A 141 -9.48 18.55 -1.25
C PRO A 141 -9.41 17.84 0.11
N ASN A 142 -10.37 16.94 0.41
CA ASN A 142 -10.35 16.11 1.62
C ASN A 142 -9.06 15.25 1.70
N VAL A 143 -8.66 14.62 0.60
CA VAL A 143 -7.49 13.74 0.55
C VAL A 143 -6.23 14.55 0.82
N PHE A 144 -6.11 15.72 0.18
CA PHE A 144 -4.97 16.59 0.38
C PHE A 144 -4.90 17.15 1.80
N ALA A 145 -6.05 17.59 2.35
CA ALA A 145 -6.15 18.06 3.73
C ALA A 145 -5.71 17.00 4.76
N GLU A 146 -6.05 15.74 4.54
CA GLU A 146 -5.62 14.63 5.41
C GLU A 146 -4.10 14.46 5.40
N VAL A 147 -3.51 14.43 4.21
CA VAL A 147 -2.06 14.30 4.04
C VAL A 147 -1.31 15.49 4.64
N LEU A 148 -1.79 16.72 4.40
CA LEU A 148 -1.20 17.92 4.97
C LEU A 148 -1.35 17.95 6.50
N SER A 149 -2.49 17.51 7.05
CA SER A 149 -2.67 17.44 8.50
C SER A 149 -1.66 16.50 9.15
N ASP A 150 -1.40 15.35 8.51
CA ASP A 150 -0.44 14.37 9.00
C ASP A 150 1.02 14.84 8.81
N ALA A 151 1.29 15.64 7.76
CA ALA A 151 2.62 16.22 7.49
C ALA A 151 2.89 17.54 8.23
N SER A 152 1.86 18.15 8.82
CA SER A 152 1.94 19.46 9.47
C SER A 152 2.96 19.43 10.63
N PRO A 153 3.94 20.34 10.65
CA PRO A 153 4.96 20.38 11.70
C PRO A 153 4.42 20.60 13.11
N VAL A 154 3.25 21.27 13.22
CA VAL A 154 2.58 21.58 14.49
C VAL A 154 1.37 20.67 14.78
N GLY A 155 1.18 19.61 13.99
CA GLY A 155 0.04 18.70 14.12
C GLY A 155 -1.33 19.40 13.97
N GLU A 156 -1.42 20.40 13.11
CA GLU A 156 -2.68 21.08 12.83
C GLU A 156 -3.64 20.17 12.06
N ARG A 157 -4.93 20.24 12.40
CA ARG A 157 -5.99 19.60 11.62
C ARG A 157 -6.42 20.56 10.52
N ILE A 158 -5.93 20.32 9.31
CA ILE A 158 -6.26 21.10 8.12
C ILE A 158 -7.61 20.64 7.56
N GLY A 159 -8.48 21.60 7.29
CA GLY A 159 -9.80 21.35 6.70
C GLY A 159 -9.73 21.27 5.17
N PRO A 160 -10.75 20.70 4.50
CA PRO A 160 -10.80 20.64 3.04
C PRO A 160 -10.80 22.02 2.39
N GLY A 161 -11.46 23.01 3.00
CA GLY A 161 -11.47 24.39 2.50
C GLY A 161 -10.06 24.99 2.46
N ASP A 162 -9.27 24.77 3.51
CA ASP A 162 -7.89 25.27 3.63
C ASP A 162 -6.88 24.49 2.76
N ALA A 163 -7.29 23.37 2.18
CA ALA A 163 -6.50 22.55 1.26
C ALA A 163 -7.03 22.62 -0.19
N SER A 164 -7.99 23.49 -0.48
CA SER A 164 -8.57 23.64 -1.81
C SER A 164 -7.73 24.60 -2.65
N PHE A 165 -7.37 24.19 -3.86
CA PHE A 165 -6.64 24.99 -4.85
C PHE A 165 -7.17 24.69 -6.25
N GLU A 166 -6.83 25.53 -7.23
CA GLU A 166 -7.26 25.36 -8.63
C GLU A 166 -6.10 24.97 -9.56
N ASP A 167 -4.88 25.41 -9.27
CA ASP A 167 -3.72 25.23 -10.12
C ASP A 167 -2.42 25.00 -9.31
N PHE A 168 -1.29 24.90 -10.00
CA PHE A 168 0.01 24.78 -9.35
C PHE A 168 0.34 25.97 -8.44
N ALA A 169 0.00 27.20 -8.82
CA ALA A 169 0.29 28.37 -8.00
C ALA A 169 -0.43 28.29 -6.64
N GLY A 170 -1.71 27.94 -6.64
CA GLY A 170 -2.49 27.71 -5.42
C GLY A 170 -1.97 26.52 -4.61
N MET A 171 -1.58 25.42 -5.27
CA MET A 171 -0.99 24.27 -4.58
C MET A 171 0.31 24.64 -3.85
N ILE A 172 1.17 25.44 -4.50
CA ILE A 172 2.44 25.92 -3.93
C ILE A 172 2.17 26.80 -2.72
N GLU A 173 1.22 27.73 -2.83
CA GLU A 173 0.84 28.62 -1.73
C GLU A 173 0.43 27.82 -0.50
N ILE A 174 -0.45 26.82 -0.66
CA ILE A 174 -0.90 25.95 0.43
C ILE A 174 0.26 25.13 1.01
N LEU A 175 1.11 24.52 0.17
CA LEU A 175 2.25 23.73 0.64
C LEU A 175 3.24 24.59 1.44
N VAL A 176 3.53 25.80 0.96
CA VAL A 176 4.43 26.74 1.63
C VAL A 176 3.82 27.24 2.94
N GLU A 177 2.53 27.58 2.95
CA GLU A 177 1.83 28.05 4.14
C GLU A 177 1.77 26.97 5.22
N LYS A 178 1.38 25.74 4.85
CA LYS A 178 1.09 24.67 5.83
C LYS A 178 2.31 23.85 6.24
N LEU A 179 3.35 23.77 5.40
CA LEU A 179 4.58 23.01 5.68
C LEU A 179 5.80 23.92 5.92
N GLY A 180 5.62 25.24 5.81
CA GLY A 180 6.59 26.24 6.21
C GLY A 180 6.87 26.23 7.72
N PRO A 181 7.83 27.05 8.18
CA PRO A 181 8.08 27.18 9.61
C PRO A 181 6.84 27.75 10.31
N PRO A 182 6.50 27.25 11.51
CA PRO A 182 5.27 27.64 12.16
C PRO A 182 5.26 29.11 12.56
N SER A 183 4.07 29.71 12.60
CA SER A 183 3.88 31.03 13.19
C SER A 183 4.05 30.98 14.73
N LEU A 184 4.29 32.13 15.36
CA LEU A 184 4.44 32.21 16.81
C LEU A 184 3.15 31.79 17.54
N THR A 185 2.01 32.03 16.90
CA THR A 185 0.69 31.61 17.32
C THR A 185 0.51 30.09 17.21
N GLU A 186 1.00 29.47 16.13
CA GLU A 186 0.95 28.00 15.95
C GLU A 186 1.86 27.27 16.93
N GLU A 187 3.07 27.75 17.19
CA GLU A 187 3.96 27.14 18.20
C GLU A 187 3.34 27.14 19.60
N VAL A 188 2.65 28.23 19.94
CA VAL A 188 1.92 28.36 21.20
C VAL A 188 0.76 27.36 21.24
N MET A 189 -0.03 27.27 20.17
CA MET A 189 -1.17 26.36 20.09
C MET A 189 -0.76 24.88 20.05
N GLY A 190 0.35 24.56 19.37
CA GLY A 190 0.94 23.22 19.34
C GLY A 190 1.39 22.78 20.74
N LYS A 191 2.12 23.63 21.47
CA LYS A 191 2.50 23.33 22.85
C LYS A 191 1.31 23.16 23.80
N ILE A 192 0.21 23.89 23.57
CA ILE A 192 -1.03 23.74 24.34
C ILE A 192 -1.70 22.38 24.04
N ARG A 193 -1.62 21.88 22.79
CA ARG A 193 -2.17 20.58 22.38
C ARG A 193 -1.32 19.39 22.84
N ASP A 194 -0.01 19.53 22.86
CA ASP A 194 0.93 18.48 23.29
C ASP A 194 0.93 18.25 24.81
N THR A 195 0.37 19.19 25.58
CA THR A 195 0.21 19.04 27.03
C THR A 195 -1.13 18.36 27.30
N GLU A 196 -1.12 17.18 27.95
CA GLU A 196 -2.28 16.28 28.10
C GLU A 196 -3.58 17.00 28.52
N ALA A 197 -4.68 16.67 27.82
CA ALA A 197 -5.98 17.36 27.88
C ALA A 197 -6.68 17.40 29.26
N SER A 198 -6.15 16.73 30.29
CA SER A 198 -6.76 16.70 31.63
C SER A 198 -6.27 17.79 32.58
N ASP A 199 -5.08 18.37 32.36
CA ASP A 199 -4.51 19.32 33.32
C ASP A 199 -4.93 20.78 33.09
N TYR A 200 -5.57 21.15 31.96
CA TYR A 200 -5.43 22.54 31.52
C TYR A 200 -6.50 23.18 30.62
N ALA A 201 -7.76 23.19 31.08
CA ALA A 201 -8.70 24.22 30.63
C ALA A 201 -8.21 25.65 30.98
N GLY A 202 -7.36 25.80 32.01
CA GLY A 202 -6.81 27.10 32.45
C GLY A 202 -5.58 27.60 31.67
N GLU A 203 -4.75 26.73 31.07
CA GLU A 203 -3.53 27.12 30.33
C GLU A 203 -3.87 27.63 28.95
N ALA A 204 -4.78 26.93 28.26
CA ALA A 204 -5.25 27.31 26.93
C ALA A 204 -5.91 28.70 26.97
N VAL A 205 -6.79 28.93 27.94
CA VAL A 205 -7.48 30.22 28.12
C VAL A 205 -6.50 31.32 28.54
N GLY A 206 -5.53 31.01 29.41
CA GLY A 206 -4.53 31.96 29.90
C GLY A 206 -3.52 32.41 28.85
N MET A 207 -3.10 31.51 27.95
CA MET A 207 -2.21 31.85 26.84
C MET A 207 -2.95 32.62 25.74
N MET A 208 -4.19 32.24 25.40
CA MET A 208 -5.01 32.99 24.44
C MET A 208 -5.36 34.41 24.90
N THR A 209 -5.59 34.63 26.20
CA THR A 209 -5.91 35.98 26.73
C THR A 209 -4.74 36.96 26.64
N VAL A 210 -3.49 36.48 26.65
CA VAL A 210 -2.29 37.32 26.43
C VAL A 210 -2.25 37.88 25.01
N PHE A 211 -2.78 37.16 24.02
CA PHE A 211 -2.85 37.60 22.63
C PHE A 211 -3.99 38.59 22.36
N ILE A 212 -5.14 38.41 23.02
CA ILE A 212 -6.36 39.22 22.75
C ILE A 212 -6.30 40.57 23.48
N SER A 213 -5.67 40.65 24.66
CA SER A 213 -5.44 41.92 25.36
C SER A 213 -4.29 41.77 26.38
N PRO A 214 -3.10 42.32 26.07
CA PRO A 214 -1.94 42.28 26.98
C PRO A 214 -2.22 42.88 28.36
N ALA A 215 -3.14 43.84 28.45
CA ALA A 215 -3.52 44.52 29.70
C ALA A 215 -4.31 43.62 30.68
N THR A 216 -5.03 42.61 30.17
CA THR A 216 -5.82 41.66 30.99
C THR A 216 -5.01 40.49 31.55
N ALA A 217 -3.76 40.29 31.10
CA ALA A 217 -2.87 39.21 31.56
C ALA A 217 -2.27 39.45 32.96
N VAL A 218 -2.38 40.68 33.48
CA VAL A 218 -1.69 41.13 34.70
C VAL A 218 -2.28 40.51 35.98
N SER A 219 -3.53 40.05 35.98
CA SER A 219 -4.16 39.50 37.19
C SER A 219 -4.01 37.98 37.37
N ARG A 220 -3.55 37.22 36.34
CA ARG A 220 -3.42 35.73 36.41
C ARG A 220 -2.16 35.12 35.75
N GLY A 221 -1.21 35.88 35.18
CA GLY A 221 -0.33 35.36 34.12
C GLY A 221 1.20 35.50 34.20
N VAL A 222 1.86 35.59 35.37
CA VAL A 222 3.35 35.73 35.42
C VAL A 222 4.10 34.50 34.88
N ARG A 223 3.58 33.28 35.13
CA ARG A 223 4.21 32.02 34.67
C ARG A 223 4.10 31.81 33.15
N TYR A 224 3.01 32.30 32.54
CA TYR A 224 2.74 32.16 31.10
C TYR A 224 3.46 33.22 30.26
N LEU A 225 3.60 34.44 30.78
CA LEU A 225 4.52 35.44 30.23
C LEU A 225 5.96 34.91 30.22
N GLY A 226 6.39 34.14 31.21
CA GLY A 226 7.70 33.49 31.23
C GLY A 226 7.91 32.48 30.08
N LYS A 227 6.95 31.59 29.83
CA LYS A 227 7.00 30.63 28.69
C LYS A 227 6.97 31.36 27.33
N PHE A 228 6.14 32.38 27.19
CA PHE A 228 6.04 33.21 25.98
C PHE A 228 7.30 34.06 25.74
N VAL A 229 7.84 34.70 26.78
CA VAL A 229 9.10 35.47 26.70
C VAL A 229 10.28 34.54 26.44
N ASN A 230 10.31 33.33 26.99
CA ASN A 230 11.33 32.34 26.65
C ASN A 230 11.21 31.89 25.19
N MET A 231 10.00 31.67 24.67
CA MET A 231 9.78 31.33 23.25
C MET A 231 10.19 32.47 22.31
N ILE A 232 9.89 33.73 22.68
CA ILE A 232 10.38 34.91 21.96
C ILE A 232 11.90 35.05 22.07
N LYS A 233 12.50 34.77 23.24
CA LYS A 233 13.96 34.78 23.43
C LYS A 233 14.63 33.68 22.61
N ASP A 234 14.03 32.49 22.54
CA ASP A 234 14.50 31.38 21.72
C ASP A 234 14.45 31.73 20.23
N ARG A 235 13.34 32.30 19.73
CA ARG A 235 13.25 32.84 18.36
C ARG A 235 14.17 34.03 18.08
N ARG A 236 14.62 34.75 19.12
CA ARG A 236 15.61 35.85 18.99
C ARG A 236 17.05 35.35 18.95
N LYS A 237 17.32 34.11 19.35
CA LYS A 237 18.65 33.50 19.17
C LYS A 237 18.92 33.40 17.66
N GLN A 238 20.10 33.84 17.26
CA GLN A 238 20.49 33.86 15.84
C GLN A 238 20.38 32.47 15.21
N GLU A 239 20.79 31.44 15.95
CA GLU A 239 20.70 30.03 15.56
C GLU A 239 19.27 29.61 15.14
N VAL A 240 18.22 30.05 15.85
CA VAL A 240 16.83 29.70 15.52
C VAL A 240 16.33 30.45 14.28
N LYS A 241 16.76 31.71 14.10
CA LYS A 241 16.46 32.47 12.89
C LYS A 241 17.09 31.86 11.66
N ASP A 242 18.34 31.41 11.78
CA ASP A 242 19.06 30.77 10.69
C ASP A 242 18.38 29.44 10.30
N VAL A 243 17.94 28.64 11.29
CA VAL A 243 17.15 27.42 11.04
C VAL A 243 15.82 27.70 10.34
N TYR A 244 15.09 28.77 10.72
CA TYR A 244 13.81 29.11 10.09
C TYR A 244 13.99 29.70 8.70
N ALA A 245 15.04 30.47 8.48
CA ALA A 245 15.39 30.95 7.15
C ALA A 245 15.74 29.77 6.24
N GLU A 246 16.56 28.83 6.71
CA GLU A 246 16.93 27.62 5.97
C GLU A 246 15.70 26.73 5.69
N TRP A 247 14.80 26.54 6.66
CA TRP A 247 13.55 25.81 6.45
C TRP A 247 12.70 26.48 5.37
N THR A 248 12.47 27.80 5.51
CA THR A 248 11.69 28.58 4.54
C THR A 248 12.27 28.44 3.13
N GLU A 249 13.59 28.57 2.99
CA GLU A 249 14.27 28.38 1.72
C GLU A 249 14.08 26.95 1.18
N ARG A 250 14.25 25.93 2.02
CA ARG A 250 14.05 24.52 1.64
C ARG A 250 12.64 24.23 1.16
N VAL A 251 11.61 24.78 1.81
CA VAL A 251 10.20 24.59 1.43
C VAL A 251 9.87 25.34 0.15
N ASN A 252 10.25 26.62 0.03
CA ASN A 252 10.03 27.41 -1.18
C ASN A 252 10.76 26.83 -2.40
N LYS A 253 12.01 26.40 -2.22
CA LYS A 253 12.80 25.75 -3.28
C LYS A 253 12.36 24.30 -3.52
N GLY A 254 11.78 23.64 -2.53
CA GLY A 254 11.31 22.26 -2.60
C GLY A 254 10.00 22.14 -3.38
N TYR A 255 9.06 23.06 -3.15
CA TYR A 255 7.75 23.08 -3.82
C TYR A 255 7.70 24.12 -4.93
N SER A 256 8.76 24.26 -5.73
CA SER A 256 8.65 25.04 -6.97
C SER A 256 7.77 24.34 -7.99
N GLU A 257 7.15 25.09 -8.90
CA GLU A 257 6.31 24.53 -9.96
C GLU A 257 7.06 23.46 -10.78
N GLU A 258 8.32 23.73 -11.13
CA GLU A 258 9.18 22.79 -11.85
C GLU A 258 9.29 21.43 -11.14
N LYS A 259 9.38 21.42 -9.81
CA LYS A 259 9.48 20.20 -9.01
C LYS A 259 8.13 19.53 -8.83
N LEU A 260 7.07 20.29 -8.59
CA LEU A 260 5.72 19.74 -8.48
C LEU A 260 5.26 19.09 -9.79
N ARG A 261 5.62 19.64 -10.96
CA ARG A 261 5.37 19.02 -12.28
C ARG A 261 6.03 17.66 -12.49
N ARG A 262 6.95 17.25 -11.60
CA ARG A 262 7.53 15.89 -11.64
C ARG A 262 6.65 14.86 -10.94
N PHE A 263 5.79 15.31 -10.02
CA PHE A 263 4.87 14.48 -9.24
C PHE A 263 3.42 14.60 -9.70
N PHE A 264 3.04 15.74 -10.27
CA PHE A 264 1.69 16.04 -10.71
C PHE A 264 1.63 16.42 -12.19
N ASP A 265 0.51 16.11 -12.82
CA ASP A 265 0.27 16.39 -14.23
C ASP A 265 -1.02 17.21 -14.41
N ASP A 266 -0.94 18.33 -15.12
CA ASP A 266 -2.06 19.24 -15.38
C ASP A 266 -2.71 19.01 -16.77
N SER A 267 -2.27 17.99 -17.52
CA SER A 267 -2.86 17.68 -18.82
C SER A 267 -4.22 16.97 -18.68
N LEU A 268 -5.20 17.39 -19.49
CA LEU A 268 -6.55 16.83 -19.50
C LEU A 268 -6.60 15.37 -19.95
N ASP A 269 -5.60 14.95 -20.74
CA ASP A 269 -5.51 13.62 -21.34
C ASP A 269 -4.45 12.74 -20.66
N PHE A 270 -4.05 13.06 -19.41
CA PHE A 270 -3.00 12.31 -18.73
C PHE A 270 -3.37 10.84 -18.61
N LYS A 271 -2.62 9.99 -19.31
CA LYS A 271 -2.66 8.54 -19.17
C LYS A 271 -1.33 8.07 -18.61
N SER A 272 -1.36 7.61 -17.36
CA SER A 272 -0.18 7.04 -16.70
C SER A 272 0.33 5.76 -17.36
N GLY A 273 -0.46 5.12 -18.24
CA GLY A 273 -0.20 3.79 -18.79
C GLY A 273 -0.37 2.66 -17.76
N LEU A 274 -0.57 3.00 -16.48
CA LEU A 274 -0.71 2.04 -15.39
C LEU A 274 -2.00 1.23 -15.53
N VAL A 275 -3.13 1.89 -15.79
CA VAL A 275 -4.43 1.23 -15.95
C VAL A 275 -4.39 0.24 -17.11
N GLU A 276 -3.78 0.63 -18.24
CA GLU A 276 -3.62 -0.23 -19.41
C GLU A 276 -2.73 -1.44 -19.11
N ALA A 277 -1.64 -1.25 -18.35
CA ALA A 277 -0.77 -2.34 -17.94
C ALA A 277 -1.49 -3.34 -17.01
N VAL A 278 -2.23 -2.83 -16.02
CA VAL A 278 -2.99 -3.67 -15.07
C VAL A 278 -4.14 -4.38 -15.77
N ALA A 279 -4.90 -3.69 -16.63
CA ALA A 279 -5.98 -4.28 -17.43
C ALA A 279 -5.47 -5.37 -18.39
N SER A 280 -4.22 -5.25 -18.85
CA SER A 280 -3.54 -6.28 -19.66
C SER A 280 -2.94 -7.41 -18.80
N PHE A 281 -3.25 -7.47 -17.51
CA PHE A 281 -2.74 -8.44 -16.52
C PHE A 281 -1.21 -8.47 -16.41
N LYS A 282 -0.52 -7.41 -16.85
CA LYS A 282 0.93 -7.29 -16.76
C LYS A 282 1.33 -6.94 -15.34
N PRO A 283 2.37 -7.59 -14.77
CA PRO A 283 2.95 -7.15 -13.51
C PRO A 283 3.48 -5.72 -13.64
N VAL A 284 3.19 -4.89 -12.65
CA VAL A 284 3.60 -3.49 -12.59
C VAL A 284 4.56 -3.28 -11.42
N LEU A 285 5.72 -2.69 -11.67
CA LEU A 285 6.67 -2.27 -10.65
C LEU A 285 6.71 -0.76 -10.56
N ILE A 286 6.47 -0.22 -9.37
CA ILE A 286 6.58 1.20 -9.05
C ILE A 286 7.71 1.36 -8.05
N ILE A 287 8.76 2.05 -8.46
CA ILE A 287 9.94 2.33 -7.65
C ILE A 287 9.77 3.71 -7.01
N LEU A 288 9.81 3.76 -5.67
CA LEU A 288 9.63 4.99 -4.90
C LEU A 288 10.97 5.57 -4.43
N GLU A 289 11.18 6.87 -4.64
CA GLU A 289 12.34 7.60 -4.16
C GLU A 289 11.92 8.90 -3.42
N THR A 290 10.93 8.78 -2.53
CA THR A 290 10.40 9.92 -1.75
C THR A 290 10.73 9.84 -0.25
N ARG A 291 11.10 8.65 0.25
CA ARG A 291 11.36 8.42 1.67
C ARG A 291 12.42 9.35 2.23
N GLY A 292 12.09 10.04 3.32
CA GLY A 292 13.02 10.93 4.02
C GLY A 292 13.31 12.24 3.28
N THR A 293 12.54 12.54 2.23
CA THR A 293 12.59 13.82 1.51
C THR A 293 11.37 14.68 1.88
N LEU A 294 11.36 15.94 1.43
CA LEU A 294 10.17 16.80 1.55
C LEU A 294 8.94 16.22 0.81
N TYR A 295 9.15 15.30 -0.12
CA TYR A 295 8.09 14.70 -0.94
C TYR A 295 7.49 13.42 -0.34
N ASP A 296 7.90 13.02 0.88
CA ASP A 296 7.37 11.83 1.59
C ASP A 296 5.82 11.91 1.70
N LEU A 297 5.26 13.12 1.81
CA LEU A 297 3.81 13.35 1.88
C LEU A 297 3.06 13.03 0.58
N PHE A 298 3.74 12.94 -0.57
CA PHE A 298 3.08 12.58 -1.83
C PHE A 298 2.89 11.06 -1.97
N LEU A 299 3.56 10.25 -1.14
CA LEU A 299 3.41 8.79 -1.16
C LEU A 299 1.95 8.34 -0.88
N PRO A 300 1.27 8.85 0.16
CA PRO A 300 -0.16 8.64 0.32
C PRO A 300 -1.01 9.00 -0.91
N LEU A 301 -0.70 10.11 -1.58
CA LEU A 301 -1.48 10.61 -2.71
C LEU A 301 -1.37 9.66 -3.91
N VAL A 302 -0.15 9.24 -4.26
CA VAL A 302 0.05 8.29 -5.36
C VAL A 302 -0.60 6.95 -5.04
N LEU A 303 -0.54 6.47 -3.79
CA LEU A 303 -1.17 5.22 -3.39
C LEU A 303 -2.70 5.29 -3.47
N GLN A 304 -3.31 6.37 -2.99
CA GLN A 304 -4.76 6.55 -3.08
C GLN A 304 -5.24 6.65 -4.52
N HIS A 305 -4.55 7.45 -5.34
CA HIS A 305 -4.84 7.56 -6.76
C HIS A 305 -4.72 6.20 -7.47
N LEU A 306 -3.60 5.49 -7.25
CA LEU A 306 -3.35 4.15 -7.79
C LEU A 306 -4.50 3.18 -7.48
N VAL A 307 -4.89 3.12 -6.20
CA VAL A 307 -5.93 2.21 -5.71
C VAL A 307 -7.32 2.59 -6.24
N GLU A 308 -7.63 3.87 -6.41
CA GLU A 308 -8.89 4.29 -7.05
C GLU A 308 -8.95 3.92 -8.53
N GLU A 309 -7.84 4.09 -9.24
CA GLU A 309 -7.73 3.77 -10.66
C GLU A 309 -7.89 2.26 -10.92
N ILE A 310 -7.25 1.40 -10.11
CA ILE A 310 -7.29 -0.07 -10.30
C ILE A 310 -8.42 -0.76 -9.52
N GLY A 311 -8.92 -0.13 -8.46
CA GLY A 311 -9.92 -0.71 -7.58
C GLY A 311 -11.33 -0.57 -8.13
N TYR A 312 -12.14 -1.60 -7.94
CA TYR A 312 -13.56 -1.58 -8.24
C TYR A 312 -14.37 -1.11 -7.03
N ILE A 313 -15.33 -0.20 -7.25
CA ILE A 313 -16.28 0.25 -6.24
C ILE A 313 -17.67 -0.19 -6.69
N PRO A 314 -18.33 -1.10 -5.93
CA PRO A 314 -19.67 -1.56 -6.27
C PRO A 314 -20.66 -0.41 -6.52
N PRO A 315 -21.55 -0.50 -7.52
CA PRO A 315 -22.49 0.56 -7.88
C PRO A 315 -23.27 1.15 -6.70
N HIS A 316 -23.65 0.30 -5.73
CA HIS A 316 -24.42 0.69 -4.54
C HIS A 316 -23.61 1.47 -3.48
N ARG A 317 -22.28 1.47 -3.56
CA ARG A 317 -21.37 2.22 -2.67
C ARG A 317 -20.73 3.44 -3.32
N ARG A 318 -21.04 3.69 -4.60
CA ARG A 318 -20.62 4.92 -5.27
C ARG A 318 -21.19 6.12 -4.51
N PRO A 319 -20.39 7.15 -4.18
CA PRO A 319 -20.93 8.40 -3.67
C PRO A 319 -21.97 8.93 -4.67
N LYS A 320 -23.24 8.94 -4.29
CA LYS A 320 -24.27 9.58 -5.12
C LYS A 320 -23.97 11.06 -5.10
N MET A 321 -23.68 11.63 -6.27
CA MET A 321 -23.75 13.07 -6.48
C MET A 321 -25.12 13.49 -5.94
N LYS A 322 -25.18 14.50 -5.07
CA LYS A 322 -26.47 15.13 -4.76
C LYS A 322 -26.98 15.67 -6.09
N GLU A 323 -27.91 14.96 -6.72
CA GLU A 323 -28.69 15.52 -7.80
C GLU A 323 -29.39 16.75 -7.22
N GLU A 324 -29.02 17.93 -7.72
CA GLU A 324 -29.79 19.13 -7.47
C GLU A 324 -31.23 18.85 -7.89
N GLU A 325 -32.13 18.97 -6.93
CA GLU A 325 -33.57 18.93 -7.13
C GLU A 325 -33.98 19.89 -8.25
N LYS A 326 -34.20 19.39 -9.46
CA LYS A 326 -35.02 20.08 -10.45
C LYS A 326 -36.00 19.12 -11.13
N LYS A 327 -37.23 19.18 -10.58
CA LYS A 327 -38.55 18.93 -11.21
C LYS A 327 -38.81 17.46 -11.57
N LYS A 328 -39.66 16.70 -10.85
CA LYS A 328 -41.06 16.99 -10.46
C LYS A 328 -41.77 17.83 -11.51
N GLU A 329 -42.06 17.21 -12.66
CA GLU A 329 -43.23 17.49 -13.53
C GLU A 329 -43.14 16.59 -14.77
N GLN A 330 -43.66 15.37 -14.67
CA GLN A 330 -44.31 14.60 -15.74
C GLN A 330 -44.68 13.21 -15.18
N LYS A 331 -45.67 13.21 -14.29
CA LYS A 331 -46.48 12.03 -13.98
C LYS A 331 -47.90 12.52 -13.77
N GLN A 332 -48.57 12.75 -14.88
CA GLN A 332 -50.03 12.79 -15.00
C GLN A 332 -50.38 12.14 -16.35
N GLU A 333 -51.52 11.45 -16.37
CA GLU A 333 -52.01 10.46 -17.36
C GLU A 333 -51.47 9.06 -17.06
N GLU A 334 -52.11 8.20 -16.24
CA GLU A 334 -53.54 7.89 -16.05
C GLU A 334 -54.19 7.33 -17.31
N TRP A 335 -53.91 6.06 -17.63
CA TRP A 335 -54.83 5.15 -18.31
C TRP A 335 -54.92 3.85 -17.50
N GLU A 336 -56.03 3.71 -16.80
CA GLU A 336 -56.53 2.44 -16.27
C GLU A 336 -57.09 1.56 -17.40
N SER A 337 -57.15 0.27 -17.10
CA SER A 337 -57.91 -0.79 -17.77
C SER A 337 -57.40 -1.31 -19.11
N GLU A 338 -56.88 -2.54 -19.10
CA GLU A 338 -57.62 -3.67 -19.67
C GLU A 338 -57.07 -5.01 -19.15
N THR A 339 -57.98 -5.75 -18.53
CA THR A 339 -57.89 -7.14 -18.12
C THR A 339 -57.66 -8.06 -19.32
N LEU A 340 -56.66 -8.95 -19.25
CA LEU A 340 -56.62 -10.15 -20.10
C LEU A 340 -56.56 -11.41 -19.23
N THR A 341 -57.71 -12.08 -19.22
CA THR A 341 -58.03 -13.41 -18.75
C THR A 341 -57.23 -14.47 -19.51
N TYR A 342 -56.64 -15.42 -18.78
CA TYR A 342 -56.10 -16.66 -19.34
C TYR A 342 -57.26 -17.62 -19.63
N GLU A 343 -57.58 -17.85 -20.90
CA GLU A 343 -58.38 -19.00 -21.31
C GLU A 343 -57.51 -20.26 -21.33
N ALA A 344 -58.03 -21.32 -20.72
CA ALA A 344 -57.45 -22.65 -20.70
C ALA A 344 -57.49 -23.26 -22.10
N ILE A 345 -56.33 -23.68 -22.61
CA ILE A 345 -56.23 -24.50 -23.82
C ILE A 345 -56.40 -25.96 -23.39
N GLU A 346 -57.64 -26.40 -23.27
CA GLU A 346 -58.00 -27.80 -23.53
C GLU A 346 -58.19 -27.97 -25.05
N SER A 347 -57.73 -29.11 -25.58
CA SER A 347 -57.82 -29.59 -26.98
C SER A 347 -56.70 -29.21 -27.96
N ILE A 348 -55.54 -29.85 -27.78
CA ILE A 348 -54.70 -30.25 -28.92
C ILE A 348 -54.89 -31.76 -29.07
N GLN A 349 -55.44 -32.21 -30.20
CA GLN A 349 -55.55 -33.62 -30.54
C GLN A 349 -54.21 -34.14 -31.08
N ASP A 350 -53.84 -35.37 -30.75
CA ASP A 350 -52.61 -36.09 -31.16
C ASP A 350 -52.45 -36.30 -32.69
N GLY A 351 -53.24 -35.62 -33.53
CA GLY A 351 -53.23 -35.74 -34.99
C GLY A 351 -52.51 -34.62 -35.74
N ASP A 352 -52.14 -33.52 -35.09
CA ASP A 352 -51.54 -32.33 -35.74
C ASP A 352 -50.02 -32.22 -35.57
N LEU A 353 -49.35 -33.29 -35.13
CA LEU A 353 -47.88 -33.34 -35.11
C LEU A 353 -47.36 -33.84 -36.47
N PRO A 354 -46.53 -33.07 -37.18
CA PRO A 354 -45.94 -33.52 -38.44
C PRO A 354 -45.01 -34.72 -38.22
N PRO A 355 -44.87 -35.62 -39.21
CA PRO A 355 -44.05 -36.82 -39.05
C PRO A 355 -42.59 -36.42 -38.89
N VAL A 356 -41.97 -36.90 -37.81
CA VAL A 356 -40.54 -36.74 -37.54
C VAL A 356 -39.77 -37.53 -38.60
N THR A 357 -39.37 -36.86 -39.67
CA THR A 357 -38.43 -37.41 -40.65
C THR A 357 -37.02 -37.36 -40.07
N ASP A 358 -36.26 -38.44 -40.24
CA ASP A 358 -34.85 -38.59 -39.79
C ASP A 358 -33.91 -37.44 -40.21
N GLN A 359 -34.32 -36.63 -41.21
CA GLN A 359 -33.63 -35.40 -41.61
C GLN A 359 -33.60 -34.32 -40.51
N LEU A 360 -34.58 -34.30 -39.59
CA LEU A 360 -34.62 -33.35 -38.46
C LEU A 360 -33.66 -33.77 -37.33
N ILE A 361 -33.43 -35.08 -37.17
CA ILE A 361 -32.44 -35.61 -36.22
C ILE A 361 -31.03 -35.40 -36.78
N GLN A 362 -30.84 -35.60 -38.09
CA GLN A 362 -29.55 -35.30 -38.73
C GLN A 362 -29.23 -33.80 -38.75
N SER A 363 -30.21 -32.91 -38.92
CA SER A 363 -29.95 -31.46 -38.84
C SER A 363 -29.63 -30.97 -37.42
N VAL A 364 -30.07 -31.69 -36.38
CA VAL A 364 -29.71 -31.39 -35.00
C VAL A 364 -28.33 -31.95 -34.67
N ILE A 365 -27.98 -33.14 -35.18
CA ILE A 365 -26.65 -33.75 -34.98
C ILE A 365 -25.56 -33.04 -35.81
N ASP A 366 -25.86 -32.61 -37.04
CA ASP A 366 -24.93 -31.84 -37.88
C ASP A 366 -24.79 -30.37 -37.44
N GLN A 367 -25.72 -29.85 -36.62
CA GLN A 367 -25.57 -28.56 -35.93
C GLN A 367 -24.79 -28.67 -34.60
N GLU A 368 -24.55 -29.87 -34.08
CA GLU A 368 -23.81 -30.09 -32.83
C GLU A 368 -22.31 -30.37 -33.03
N GLU A 369 -21.82 -30.62 -34.25
CA GLU A 369 -20.39 -30.97 -34.48
C GLU A 369 -19.53 -29.98 -35.28
N ILE A 370 -20.07 -28.85 -35.79
CA ILE A 370 -19.25 -27.80 -36.44
C ILE A 370 -19.73 -26.39 -36.07
N ALA A 371 -19.60 -26.02 -34.80
CA ALA A 371 -19.42 -24.64 -34.35
C ALA A 371 -18.85 -24.61 -32.92
N THR A 372 -17.71 -25.27 -32.75
CA THR A 372 -16.71 -24.87 -31.75
C THR A 372 -16.31 -23.41 -32.03
N ASP A 373 -16.23 -22.59 -30.98
CA ASP A 373 -16.05 -21.13 -30.97
C ASP A 373 -17.26 -20.30 -31.42
N GLN A 374 -18.21 -20.08 -30.50
CA GLN A 374 -18.76 -18.76 -30.14
C GLN A 374 -19.96 -18.92 -29.18
N HIS A 375 -19.67 -19.07 -27.89
CA HIS A 375 -20.51 -18.57 -26.81
C HIS A 375 -19.62 -18.39 -25.57
N LEU A 376 -18.79 -17.36 -25.61
CA LEU A 376 -18.43 -16.64 -24.40
C LEU A 376 -19.46 -15.52 -24.29
N GLU A 377 -20.52 -15.75 -23.51
CA GLU A 377 -21.17 -14.62 -22.83
C GLU A 377 -20.15 -14.09 -21.81
N ILE A 378 -19.49 -13.00 -22.16
CA ILE A 378 -18.78 -12.10 -21.25
C ILE A 378 -19.50 -10.74 -21.40
N SER A 379 -19.96 -10.04 -20.37
CA SER A 379 -19.67 -10.17 -18.93
C SER A 379 -20.91 -9.95 -18.05
N GLU A 380 -21.08 -10.84 -17.07
CA GLU A 380 -21.62 -10.47 -15.75
C GLU A 380 -20.43 -9.98 -14.91
N ASP A 381 -19.82 -8.85 -15.30
CA ASP A 381 -18.59 -8.37 -14.65
C ASP A 381 -18.84 -8.04 -13.17
N GLU A 382 -18.47 -8.96 -12.26
CA GLU A 382 -18.53 -8.76 -10.80
C GLU A 382 -17.77 -7.48 -10.38
N PHE A 383 -16.79 -7.07 -11.19
CA PHE A 383 -15.87 -5.96 -10.93
C PHE A 383 -15.84 -4.87 -12.03
N GLU A 384 -16.89 -4.73 -12.84
CA GLU A 384 -16.97 -3.74 -13.94
C GLU A 384 -15.81 -3.80 -14.95
N GLY A 385 -15.31 -4.99 -15.25
CA GLY A 385 -14.21 -5.21 -16.20
C GLY A 385 -12.83 -4.93 -15.62
N LYS A 386 -12.73 -4.61 -14.32
CA LYS A 386 -11.44 -4.47 -13.63
C LYS A 386 -10.95 -5.82 -13.12
N PRO A 387 -9.67 -6.16 -13.33
CA PRO A 387 -9.12 -7.44 -12.92
C PRO A 387 -8.96 -7.52 -11.40
N GLU A 388 -8.98 -8.74 -10.86
CA GLU A 388 -8.49 -8.99 -9.51
C GLU A 388 -7.02 -8.56 -9.43
N THR A 389 -6.67 -7.74 -8.44
CA THR A 389 -5.34 -7.14 -8.35
C THR A 389 -4.73 -7.34 -6.98
N ILE A 390 -3.49 -7.82 -6.94
CA ILE A 390 -2.72 -7.97 -5.70
C ILE A 390 -1.70 -6.85 -5.61
N LEU A 391 -1.83 -6.03 -4.57
CA LEU A 391 -0.95 -4.91 -4.28
C LEU A 391 0.12 -5.33 -3.25
N PHE A 392 1.38 -5.21 -3.63
CA PHE A 392 2.55 -5.50 -2.83
C PHE A 392 3.17 -4.18 -2.37
N LEU A 393 2.99 -3.83 -1.10
CA LEU A 393 3.49 -2.60 -0.49
C LEU A 393 4.74 -2.89 0.33
N ASP A 394 5.88 -2.40 -0.15
CA ASP A 394 7.10 -2.46 0.62
C ASP A 394 7.19 -1.31 1.64
N ALA A 395 7.87 -1.56 2.75
CA ALA A 395 8.18 -0.60 3.79
C ALA A 395 6.94 0.17 4.30
N ALA A 396 5.80 -0.51 4.44
CA ALA A 396 4.51 0.07 4.80
C ALA A 396 4.54 0.76 6.18
N THR A 397 5.50 0.43 7.05
CA THR A 397 5.77 1.18 8.29
C THR A 397 6.04 2.67 8.04
N HIS A 398 6.56 3.10 6.88
CA HIS A 398 6.71 4.53 6.60
C HIS A 398 5.37 5.25 6.44
N LEU A 399 4.37 4.58 5.86
CA LEU A 399 3.02 5.13 5.75
C LEU A 399 2.39 5.38 7.13
N SER A 400 2.82 4.67 8.19
CA SER A 400 2.32 4.88 9.57
C SER A 400 2.61 6.27 10.15
N LYS A 401 3.48 7.07 9.51
CA LYS A 401 3.63 8.50 9.85
C LYS A 401 2.39 9.29 9.46
N PHE A 402 1.68 8.84 8.43
CA PHE A 402 0.46 9.45 7.91
C PHE A 402 -0.75 8.67 8.42
N ASN A 403 -1.14 8.90 9.67
CA ASN A 403 -2.15 8.10 10.39
C ASN A 403 -3.44 7.87 9.58
N ARG A 404 -3.99 8.89 8.91
CA ARG A 404 -5.24 8.75 8.15
C ARG A 404 -5.02 7.98 6.86
N SER A 405 -3.95 8.30 6.15
CA SER A 405 -3.56 7.62 4.92
C SER A 405 -3.18 6.16 5.14
N PHE A 406 -2.58 5.85 6.29
CA PHE A 406 -2.29 4.49 6.70
C PHE A 406 -3.57 3.71 6.94
N LYS A 407 -4.55 4.29 7.65
CA LYS A 407 -5.88 3.67 7.83
C LYS A 407 -6.58 3.39 6.50
N PHE A 408 -6.43 4.27 5.51
CA PHE A 408 -6.89 3.98 4.15
C PHE A 408 -6.21 2.71 3.61
N ALA A 409 -4.87 2.64 3.68
CA ALA A 409 -4.11 1.48 3.19
C ALA A 409 -4.48 0.15 3.90
N LEU A 410 -4.79 0.20 5.20
CA LEU A 410 -5.24 -0.97 5.96
C LEU A 410 -6.60 -1.51 5.49
N ASN A 411 -7.46 -0.63 4.98
CA ASN A 411 -8.84 -0.92 4.60
C ASN A 411 -9.02 -1.12 3.08
N ILE A 412 -7.92 -1.18 2.30
CA ILE A 412 -8.00 -1.40 0.85
C ILE A 412 -8.82 -2.66 0.53
N PRO A 413 -8.59 -3.84 1.17
CA PRO A 413 -9.39 -5.02 0.89
C PRO A 413 -10.89 -4.87 1.23
N GLU A 414 -11.30 -4.11 2.25
CA GLU A 414 -12.73 -3.90 2.56
C GLU A 414 -13.38 -2.92 1.59
N LYS A 415 -12.61 -1.92 1.15
CA LYS A 415 -13.10 -0.88 0.26
C LYS A 415 -13.19 -1.37 -1.18
N TYR A 416 -12.23 -2.17 -1.63
CA TYR A 416 -12.11 -2.67 -2.99
C TYR A 416 -12.11 -4.21 -2.98
N THR A 417 -13.21 -4.80 -3.43
CA THR A 417 -13.42 -6.26 -3.37
C THR A 417 -12.50 -7.03 -4.30
N ASN A 418 -12.14 -6.44 -5.45
CA ASN A 418 -11.19 -7.00 -6.41
C ASN A 418 -9.73 -6.88 -5.96
N MET A 419 -9.43 -6.37 -4.76
CA MET A 419 -8.07 -6.13 -4.31
C MET A 419 -7.68 -6.97 -3.09
N SER A 420 -6.44 -7.46 -3.13
CA SER A 420 -5.72 -8.06 -2.01
C SER A 420 -4.43 -7.29 -1.77
N VAL A 421 -3.97 -7.21 -0.52
CA VAL A 421 -2.78 -6.45 -0.16
C VAL A 421 -1.79 -7.31 0.62
N ALA A 422 -0.55 -7.31 0.17
CA ALA A 422 0.60 -7.82 0.93
C ALA A 422 1.48 -6.63 1.33
N ALA A 423 1.84 -6.52 2.60
CA ALA A 423 2.61 -5.38 3.10
C ALA A 423 3.77 -5.83 4.01
N SER A 424 4.94 -5.24 3.79
CA SER A 424 6.10 -5.42 4.69
C SER A 424 6.14 -4.34 5.77
N PHE A 425 6.37 -4.75 7.01
CA PHE A 425 6.43 -3.89 8.18
C PHE A 425 7.72 -4.19 8.96
N PHE A 426 8.48 -3.15 9.26
CA PHE A 426 9.51 -3.18 10.29
C PHE A 426 8.97 -2.50 11.56
N THR A 427 9.43 -2.95 12.72
CA THR A 427 8.87 -2.61 14.04
C THR A 427 9.88 -2.01 15.03
N ASP A 428 11.10 -1.72 14.56
CA ASP A 428 12.16 -1.03 15.29
C ASP A 428 11.83 0.46 15.47
N ARG A 429 10.94 0.73 16.43
CA ARG A 429 10.65 2.08 16.88
C ARG A 429 10.59 2.11 18.40
N GLU A 430 11.39 3.00 19.00
CA GLU A 430 11.35 3.27 20.45
C GLU A 430 9.94 3.60 20.94
N LYS A 431 9.14 4.27 20.11
CA LYS A 431 7.71 4.50 20.31
C LYS A 431 6.94 3.98 19.11
N ILE A 432 6.26 2.85 19.30
CA ILE A 432 5.32 2.31 18.32
C ILE A 432 4.12 3.25 18.26
N SER A 433 3.87 3.84 17.09
CA SER A 433 2.68 4.67 16.89
C SER A 433 1.43 3.80 16.96
N GLN A 434 0.33 4.38 17.45
CA GLN A 434 -0.97 3.69 17.46
C GLN A 434 -1.37 3.22 16.06
N ALA A 435 -1.08 4.00 15.02
CA ALA A 435 -1.33 3.60 13.64
C ALA A 435 -0.54 2.33 13.28
N LEU A 436 0.77 2.28 13.53
CA LEU A 436 1.57 1.09 13.25
C LEU A 436 1.05 -0.14 14.00
N GLN A 437 0.66 0.02 15.26
CA GLN A 437 0.04 -1.04 16.05
C GLN A 437 -1.25 -1.55 15.40
N GLU A 438 -2.16 -0.66 15.03
CA GLU A 438 -3.41 -1.01 14.33
C GLU A 438 -3.09 -1.77 13.03
N GLY A 439 -2.09 -1.33 12.26
CA GLY A 439 -1.70 -1.97 11.01
C GLY A 439 -1.13 -3.37 11.18
N VAL A 440 -0.22 -3.55 12.13
CA VAL A 440 0.36 -4.86 12.44
C VAL A 440 -0.74 -5.83 12.86
N LEU A 441 -1.64 -5.41 13.75
CA LEU A 441 -2.76 -6.24 14.19
C LEU A 441 -3.71 -6.60 13.04
N GLU A 442 -4.00 -5.66 12.15
CA GLU A 442 -4.89 -5.88 10.99
C GLU A 442 -4.29 -6.90 10.02
N TYR A 443 -3.02 -6.75 9.66
CA TYR A 443 -2.32 -7.67 8.75
C TYR A 443 -1.98 -9.03 9.39
N MET A 444 -2.07 -9.14 10.72
CA MET A 444 -1.98 -10.42 11.43
C MET A 444 -3.32 -11.16 11.57
N LYS A 445 -4.45 -10.65 11.05
CA LYS A 445 -5.75 -11.34 11.17
C LYS A 445 -5.95 -12.51 10.24
N GLU A 446 -5.37 -12.45 9.04
CA GLU A 446 -5.61 -13.46 7.99
C GLU A 446 -4.38 -14.34 7.79
N ARG A 447 -3.27 -13.73 7.33
CA ARG A 447 -2.02 -14.43 7.06
C ARG A 447 -0.83 -13.52 7.34
N ALA A 448 0.17 -14.05 8.03
CA ALA A 448 1.39 -13.31 8.33
C ALA A 448 2.63 -14.19 8.30
N LEU A 449 3.75 -13.65 7.83
CA LEU A 449 5.08 -14.22 7.99
C LEU A 449 5.87 -13.32 8.94
N ILE A 450 6.22 -13.84 10.11
CA ILE A 450 6.86 -13.08 11.19
C ILE A 450 8.28 -13.58 11.34
N PHE A 451 9.22 -12.82 10.79
CA PHE A 451 10.66 -13.07 10.91
C PHE A 451 11.19 -12.52 12.23
N ASP A 452 10.66 -11.38 12.64
CA ASP A 452 10.93 -10.76 13.93
C ASP A 452 9.82 -9.74 14.24
N LEU A 453 9.57 -9.45 15.51
CA LEU A 453 8.51 -8.53 15.90
C LEU A 453 8.83 -7.88 17.24
N HIS A 454 8.59 -6.57 17.34
CA HIS A 454 8.75 -5.86 18.61
C HIS A 454 7.95 -6.55 19.74
N PRO A 455 8.55 -6.82 20.92
CA PRO A 455 7.92 -7.59 21.99
C PRO A 455 6.55 -7.06 22.40
N ALA A 456 6.39 -5.74 22.51
CA ALA A 456 5.11 -5.11 22.81
C ALA A 456 4.01 -5.41 21.77
N LEU A 457 4.35 -5.41 20.47
CA LEU A 457 3.40 -5.76 19.41
C LEU A 457 3.05 -7.23 19.44
N PHE A 458 4.03 -8.10 19.70
CA PHE A 458 3.80 -9.52 19.87
C PHE A 458 2.86 -9.81 21.05
N ASP A 459 3.08 -9.16 22.19
CA ASP A 459 2.22 -9.26 23.36
C ASP A 459 0.79 -8.78 23.10
N MET A 460 0.64 -7.68 22.36
CA MET A 460 -0.66 -7.16 21.96
C MET A 460 -1.39 -8.10 20.99
N ALA A 461 -0.70 -8.61 19.97
CA ALA A 461 -1.24 -9.55 18.99
C ALA A 461 -1.65 -10.89 19.62
N THR A 462 -0.95 -11.31 20.68
CA THR A 462 -1.22 -12.56 21.40
C THR A 462 -2.05 -12.39 22.68
N SER A 463 -2.49 -11.17 23.00
CA SER A 463 -3.17 -10.84 24.28
C SER A 463 -4.43 -11.64 24.56
N ARG A 464 -5.17 -12.05 23.52
CA ARG A 464 -6.40 -12.85 23.63
C ARG A 464 -6.15 -14.36 23.63
N MET A 465 -4.90 -14.80 23.53
CA MET A 465 -4.56 -16.22 23.50
C MET A 465 -4.43 -16.80 24.92
N PRO A 466 -4.75 -18.10 25.12
CA PRO A 466 -4.46 -18.78 26.37
C PRO A 466 -2.98 -18.69 26.73
N VAL A 467 -2.67 -18.57 28.02
CA VAL A 467 -1.29 -18.44 28.54
C VAL A 467 -0.40 -19.59 28.05
N SER A 468 -0.91 -20.81 27.98
CA SER A 468 -0.18 -21.98 27.46
C SER A 468 0.24 -21.82 26.00
N LYS A 469 -0.65 -21.29 25.15
CA LYS A 469 -0.37 -21.04 23.73
C LYS A 469 0.62 -19.88 23.56
N LYS A 470 0.50 -18.84 24.39
CA LYS A 470 1.45 -17.73 24.42
C LYS A 470 2.86 -18.20 24.83
N ALA A 471 2.96 -19.01 25.89
CA ALA A 471 4.23 -19.60 26.32
C ALA A 471 4.85 -20.49 25.24
N TRP A 472 4.03 -21.29 24.53
CA TRP A 472 4.48 -22.08 23.40
C TRP A 472 5.04 -21.20 22.27
N LEU A 473 4.36 -20.11 21.91
CA LEU A 473 4.85 -19.19 20.88
C LEU A 473 6.15 -18.49 21.28
N ILE A 474 6.29 -18.08 22.55
CA ILE A 474 7.55 -17.52 23.08
C ILE A 474 8.67 -18.55 22.95
N GLY A 475 8.42 -19.81 23.26
CA GLY A 475 9.38 -20.89 23.04
C GLY A 475 9.75 -21.07 21.56
N ARG A 476 8.82 -20.85 20.63
CA ARG A 476 9.11 -20.86 19.19
C ARG A 476 9.93 -19.65 18.73
N LEU A 477 9.71 -18.47 19.30
CA LEU A 477 10.55 -17.30 19.03
C LEU A 477 11.99 -17.50 19.53
N GLN A 478 12.16 -18.11 20.72
CA GLN A 478 13.49 -18.47 21.23
C GLN A 478 14.20 -19.49 20.32
N GLU A 479 13.47 -20.48 19.84
CA GLU A 479 14.01 -21.46 18.90
C GLU A 479 14.38 -20.82 17.54
N MET A 480 13.54 -19.90 17.06
CA MET A 480 13.82 -19.12 15.85
C MET A 480 15.11 -18.32 16.01
N GLU A 481 15.30 -17.65 17.15
CA GLU A 481 16.53 -16.91 17.44
C GLU A 481 17.77 -17.81 17.55
N ARG A 482 17.61 -19.00 18.14
CA ARG A 482 18.67 -20.02 18.18
C ARG A 482 19.10 -20.43 16.76
N ILE A 483 18.14 -20.67 15.88
CA ILE A 483 18.38 -21.02 14.47
C ILE A 483 19.07 -19.86 13.73
N ARG A 484 18.61 -18.62 13.94
CA ARG A 484 19.24 -17.41 13.36
C ARG A 484 20.69 -17.22 13.82
N SER A 485 20.98 -17.49 15.10
CA SER A 485 22.36 -17.43 15.63
C SER A 485 23.30 -18.45 14.99
N GLN A 486 22.76 -19.50 14.37
CA GLN A 486 23.51 -20.52 13.61
C GLN A 486 23.69 -20.14 12.13
N GLY A 487 23.22 -18.96 11.70
CA GLY A 487 23.31 -18.48 10.32
C GLY A 487 22.21 -19.00 9.38
N GLU A 488 21.20 -19.67 9.93
CA GLU A 488 20.02 -20.15 9.20
C GLU A 488 18.87 -19.14 9.26
N VAL A 489 17.82 -19.35 8.47
CA VAL A 489 16.63 -18.49 8.47
C VAL A 489 15.44 -19.25 9.03
N ALA A 490 14.73 -18.64 9.98
CA ALA A 490 13.46 -19.15 10.46
C ALA A 490 12.45 -18.02 10.64
N PHE A 491 11.16 -18.35 10.51
CA PHE A 491 10.06 -17.42 10.71
C PHE A 491 8.81 -18.17 11.18
N LEU A 492 7.91 -17.44 11.84
CA LEU A 492 6.57 -17.94 12.18
C LEU A 492 5.59 -17.61 11.07
N GLU A 493 4.93 -18.62 10.52
CA GLU A 493 3.75 -18.46 9.67
C GLU A 493 2.51 -18.43 10.56
N PHE A 494 1.73 -17.36 10.48
CA PHE A 494 0.35 -17.33 10.96
C PHE A 494 -0.63 -17.48 9.79
N SER A 495 -1.66 -18.30 9.98
CA SER A 495 -2.77 -18.43 9.05
C SER A 495 -4.06 -18.77 9.77
N ILE A 496 -5.13 -18.02 9.50
CA ILE A 496 -6.45 -18.25 10.10
C ILE A 496 -7.12 -19.54 9.61
N THR A 497 -6.77 -20.02 8.42
CA THR A 497 -7.41 -21.20 7.80
C THR A 497 -6.92 -22.53 8.36
N ASP A 498 -5.78 -22.53 9.06
CA ASP A 498 -5.15 -23.77 9.53
C ASP A 498 -5.71 -24.21 10.90
N ALA A 499 -5.83 -25.53 11.10
CA ALA A 499 -6.18 -26.11 12.39
C ALA A 499 -5.19 -25.69 13.51
N THR A 500 -3.93 -25.52 13.14
CA THR A 500 -2.91 -24.88 13.95
C THR A 500 -2.55 -23.55 13.31
N ASN A 501 -3.11 -22.44 13.82
CA ASN A 501 -2.93 -21.12 13.21
C ASN A 501 -1.46 -20.63 13.15
N TRP A 502 -0.51 -21.35 13.77
CA TRP A 502 0.88 -20.96 13.90
C TRP A 502 1.80 -22.13 13.54
N ALA A 503 2.77 -21.88 12.65
CA ALA A 503 3.78 -22.86 12.27
C ALA A 503 5.17 -22.21 12.23
N LEU A 504 6.15 -22.83 12.88
CA LEU A 504 7.57 -22.46 12.71
C LEU A 504 8.06 -23.03 11.39
N ARG A 505 8.64 -22.17 10.55
CA ARG A 505 9.23 -22.51 9.26
C ARG A 505 10.72 -22.20 9.31
N VAL A 506 11.52 -23.12 8.78
CA VAL A 506 12.98 -22.99 8.69
C VAL A 506 13.35 -23.10 7.22
N VAL A 507 14.04 -22.09 6.69
CA VAL A 507 14.58 -22.05 5.33
C VAL A 507 15.85 -22.89 5.32
N GLU A 508 15.65 -24.20 5.15
CA GLU A 508 16.74 -25.17 5.01
C GLU A 508 17.45 -24.99 3.66
N LYS A 509 18.76 -25.27 3.62
CA LYS A 509 19.50 -25.37 2.35
C LYS A 509 18.81 -26.44 1.48
N PRO A 510 18.34 -26.11 0.27
CA PRO A 510 17.71 -27.09 -0.60
C PRO A 510 18.71 -28.19 -1.00
N GLU A 511 18.23 -29.42 -1.08
CA GLU A 511 19.02 -30.54 -1.63
C GLU A 511 19.45 -30.22 -3.08
N MET A 512 20.58 -30.77 -3.53
CA MET A 512 21.11 -30.48 -4.88
C MET A 512 20.10 -30.74 -6.00
N GLU A 513 19.24 -31.75 -5.86
CA GLU A 513 18.17 -32.04 -6.82
C GLU A 513 17.08 -30.96 -6.82
N ALA A 514 16.79 -30.36 -5.66
CA ALA A 514 15.86 -29.24 -5.54
C ALA A 514 16.45 -27.98 -6.18
N LEU A 515 17.74 -27.70 -6.01
CA LEU A 515 18.43 -26.59 -6.70
C LEU A 515 18.31 -26.71 -8.23
N VAL A 516 18.48 -27.91 -8.78
CA VAL A 516 18.32 -28.15 -10.23
C VAL A 516 16.86 -27.94 -10.67
N LYS A 517 15.87 -28.39 -9.89
CA LYS A 517 14.44 -28.13 -10.16
C LYS A 517 14.11 -26.63 -10.10
N ILE A 518 14.62 -25.91 -9.11
CA ILE A 518 14.42 -24.46 -8.95
C ILE A 518 15.03 -23.72 -10.14
N ARG A 519 16.29 -24.02 -10.52
CA ARG A 519 16.93 -23.46 -11.74
C ARG A 519 16.11 -23.76 -13.00
N SER A 520 15.49 -24.93 -13.09
CA SER A 520 14.62 -25.28 -14.23
C SER A 520 13.35 -24.43 -14.31
N TRP A 521 12.82 -23.95 -13.17
CA TRP A 521 11.66 -23.05 -13.14
C TRP A 521 11.99 -21.66 -13.71
N PHE A 522 13.23 -21.20 -13.59
CA PHE A 522 13.69 -19.96 -14.22
C PHE A 522 13.99 -20.14 -15.70
N ARG A 523 14.48 -21.32 -16.12
CA ARG A 523 14.71 -21.61 -17.55
C ARG A 523 13.43 -21.86 -18.36
N ARG A 524 12.35 -22.31 -17.71
CA ARG A 524 11.05 -22.54 -18.37
C ARG A 524 10.19 -21.29 -18.53
N GLY A 525 10.66 -20.13 -18.05
CA GLY A 525 10.03 -18.83 -18.24
C GLY A 525 10.55 -18.01 -19.41
N ASN A 526 11.50 -18.55 -20.20
CA ASN A 526 12.01 -17.94 -21.43
C ASN A 526 11.27 -18.44 -22.67
#